data_AF-A0A920EJH9-F1
#
_entry.id   AF-A0A920EJH9-F1
#
_cell.length_a   1.000
_cell.length_b   1.000
_cell.length_c   1.000
_cell.angle_alpha   90.00
_cell.angle_beta   90.00
_cell.angle_gamma   90.00
#
_symmetry.space_group_name_H-M   'P 1'
#
loop_
_entity.id
_entity.type
_entity.pdbx_description
1 polymer ?
#
loop_
_entity_poly.entity_id
_entity_poly.type
_entity_poly.pdbx_seq_one_letter_code
_entity_poly.pdbx_strand_id
1 'polypeptide(L)'
;MMMIVGMALFKLGILDGGRGIRFYIIMMCIGLLVGLSINAYEVLLITNSNMDIIETNPFLRFTYHFGRLFMALGYLGLIILLIKIEKLESLRFRLACVGRMALTNYLMHSVIALFIFSGAGLGLLGKFSWSQLYFFVLPIWILQLYISPLWLKHFLLGPVEWLWRLLTYFKIPKMLK
;
A
#
# COMPACT_ATOMS: atom_id res chain seq x y z
N MET A 1 -11.08 -10.45 -9.64
CA MET A 1 -11.65 -10.85 -8.33
C MET A 1 -11.53 -9.75 -7.27
N MET A 2 -10.34 -9.24 -6.94
CA MET A 2 -10.14 -8.29 -5.82
C MET A 2 -11.00 -7.01 -5.89
N MET A 3 -11.19 -6.45 -7.08
CA MET A 3 -12.03 -5.26 -7.28
C MET A 3 -13.51 -5.52 -6.92
N ILE A 4 -14.04 -6.69 -7.27
CA ILE A 4 -15.43 -7.08 -6.97
C ILE A 4 -15.62 -7.26 -5.47
N VAL A 5 -14.66 -7.93 -4.82
CA VAL A 5 -14.67 -8.07 -3.35
C VAL A 5 -14.61 -6.70 -2.68
N GLY A 6 -13.73 -5.80 -3.13
CA GLY A 6 -13.65 -4.43 -2.60
C GLY A 6 -14.96 -3.67 -2.74
N MET A 7 -15.61 -3.72 -3.90
CA MET A 7 -16.93 -3.12 -4.11
C MET A 7 -18.01 -3.73 -3.21
N ALA A 8 -17.98 -5.05 -3.00
CA ALA A 8 -18.91 -5.71 -2.08
C ALA A 8 -18.70 -5.25 -0.63
N LEU A 9 -17.44 -5.19 -0.15
CA LEU A 9 -17.10 -4.70 1.18
C LEU A 9 -17.50 -3.23 1.37
N PHE A 10 -17.36 -2.41 0.33
CA PHE A 10 -17.83 -1.02 0.34
C PHE A 10 -19.34 -0.96 0.52
N LYS A 11 -20.11 -1.67 -0.32
CA LYS A 11 -21.58 -1.73 -0.24
C LYS A 11 -22.08 -2.29 1.09
N LEU A 12 -21.32 -3.16 1.75
CA LEU A 12 -21.64 -3.73 3.07
C LEU A 12 -21.32 -2.80 4.25
N GLY A 13 -20.81 -1.58 3.98
CA GLY A 13 -20.42 -0.59 4.99
C GLY A 13 -19.18 -1.00 5.80
N ILE A 14 -18.42 -1.98 5.32
CA ILE A 14 -17.23 -2.49 6.01
C ILE A 14 -16.06 -1.51 5.84
N LEU A 15 -15.90 -0.91 4.64
CA LEU A 15 -14.80 0.02 4.36
C LEU A 15 -14.95 1.36 5.09
N ASP A 16 -16.18 1.81 5.32
CA ASP A 16 -16.46 3.10 5.96
C ASP A 16 -16.33 3.04 7.50
N GLY A 17 -15.90 1.91 8.06
CA GLY A 17 -15.73 1.76 9.51
C GLY A 17 -17.04 1.58 10.28
N GLY A 18 -18.18 1.35 9.60
CA GLY A 18 -19.51 1.30 10.23
C GLY A 18 -19.78 0.10 11.14
N ARG A 19 -18.92 -0.93 11.12
CA ARG A 19 -19.06 -2.12 11.98
C ARG A 19 -18.42 -1.91 13.36
N GLY A 20 -18.75 -2.79 14.31
CA GLY A 20 -18.17 -2.78 15.65
C GLY A 20 -16.68 -3.17 15.66
N ILE A 21 -15.94 -2.76 16.70
CA ILE A 21 -14.50 -3.04 16.86
C ILE A 21 -14.21 -4.56 16.80
N ARG A 22 -15.04 -5.37 17.47
CA ARG A 22 -14.89 -6.84 17.49
C ARG A 22 -14.87 -7.45 16.09
N PHE A 23 -15.70 -6.94 15.17
CA PHE A 23 -15.73 -7.40 13.79
C PHE A 23 -14.37 -7.19 13.10
N TYR A 24 -13.78 -6.00 13.24
CA TYR A 24 -12.50 -5.69 12.63
C TYR A 24 -11.33 -6.44 13.27
N ILE A 25 -11.39 -6.73 14.58
CA ILE A 25 -10.39 -7.59 15.25
C ILE A 25 -10.46 -9.00 14.67
N ILE A 26 -11.65 -9.59 14.58
CA ILE A 26 -11.82 -10.94 14.03
C ILE A 26 -11.37 -10.97 12.57
N MET A 27 -11.76 -9.99 11.76
CA MET A 27 -11.35 -9.87 10.36
C MET A 27 -9.83 -9.72 10.21
N MET A 28 -9.19 -8.90 11.07
CA MET A 28 -7.75 -8.74 11.12
C MET A 28 -7.06 -10.08 11.48
N CYS A 29 -7.47 -10.72 12.57
CA CYS A 29 -6.84 -11.94 13.06
C CYS A 29 -7.00 -13.10 12.06
N ILE A 30 -8.22 -13.33 11.55
CA ILE A 30 -8.47 -14.40 10.56
C ILE A 30 -7.73 -14.09 9.26
N GLY A 31 -7.81 -12.86 8.76
CA GLY A 31 -7.16 -12.45 7.52
C GLY A 31 -5.64 -12.58 7.58
N LEU A 32 -5.02 -12.11 8.67
CA LEU A 32 -3.57 -12.22 8.86
C LEU A 32 -3.16 -13.67 9.12
N LEU A 33 -3.89 -14.44 9.93
CA LEU A 33 -3.53 -15.83 10.21
C LEU A 33 -3.57 -16.66 8.93
N VAL A 34 -4.70 -16.66 8.23
CA VAL A 34 -4.85 -17.44 6.98
C VAL A 34 -3.89 -16.93 5.90
N GLY A 35 -3.80 -15.60 5.74
CA GLY A 35 -2.92 -14.98 4.77
C GLY A 35 -1.44 -15.32 5.00
N LEU A 36 -0.94 -15.16 6.23
CA LEU A 36 0.44 -15.45 6.59
C LEU A 36 0.74 -16.94 6.51
N SER A 37 -0.17 -17.83 6.92
CA SER A 37 0.05 -19.27 6.81
C SER A 37 0.21 -19.71 5.35
N ILE A 38 -0.65 -19.21 4.45
CA ILE A 38 -0.51 -19.49 3.01
C ILE A 38 0.82 -18.94 2.49
N ASN A 39 1.11 -17.66 2.70
CA ASN A 39 2.34 -17.05 2.18
C ASN A 39 3.61 -17.70 2.77
N ALA A 40 3.60 -18.10 4.04
CA ALA A 40 4.72 -18.80 4.66
C ALA A 40 4.95 -20.17 4.02
N TYR A 41 3.88 -20.92 3.76
CA TYR A 41 3.96 -22.19 3.04
C TYR A 41 4.50 -22.01 1.62
N GLU A 42 4.04 -20.99 0.90
CA GLU A 42 4.55 -20.65 -0.44
C GLU A 42 6.04 -20.31 -0.42
N VAL A 43 6.48 -19.48 0.53
CA VAL A 43 7.90 -19.11 0.67
C VAL A 43 8.78 -20.33 0.98
N LEU A 44 8.30 -21.24 1.85
CA LEU A 44 9.02 -22.47 2.18
C LEU A 44 9.17 -23.37 0.95
N LEU A 45 8.10 -23.54 0.16
CA LEU A 45 8.14 -24.31 -1.09
C LEU A 45 9.15 -23.73 -2.07
N ILE A 46 9.09 -22.41 -2.31
CA ILE A 46 9.98 -21.72 -3.25
C ILE A 46 11.44 -21.84 -2.81
N THR A 47 11.71 -21.71 -1.50
CA THR A 47 13.07 -21.78 -0.97
C THR A 47 13.63 -23.20 -1.06
N ASN A 48 12.80 -24.21 -0.79
CA ASN A 48 13.20 -25.62 -0.87
C ASN A 48 13.39 -26.11 -2.32
N SER A 49 12.70 -25.51 -3.29
CA SER A 49 12.84 -25.83 -4.72
C SER A 49 13.93 -25.01 -5.42
N ASN A 50 14.87 -24.40 -4.67
CA ASN A 50 15.92 -23.52 -5.20
C ASN A 50 15.40 -22.38 -6.10
N MET A 51 14.19 -21.86 -5.80
CA MET A 51 13.51 -20.82 -6.58
C MET A 51 13.16 -21.26 -8.02
N ASP A 52 13.07 -22.57 -8.29
CA ASP A 52 12.65 -23.07 -9.60
C ASP A 52 11.18 -22.71 -9.87
N ILE A 53 10.98 -21.94 -10.94
CA ILE A 53 9.68 -21.39 -11.33
C ILE A 53 8.79 -22.49 -11.92
N ILE A 54 9.35 -23.53 -12.53
CA ILE A 54 8.57 -24.55 -13.23
C ILE A 54 7.87 -25.48 -12.23
N GLU A 55 8.56 -25.84 -11.15
CA GLU A 55 8.01 -26.70 -10.09
C GLU A 55 6.98 -25.99 -9.20
N THR A 56 7.17 -24.69 -8.98
CA THR A 56 6.38 -23.93 -7.99
C THR A 56 5.14 -23.27 -8.59
N ASN A 57 5.21 -22.77 -9.82
CA ASN A 57 4.16 -21.94 -10.44
C ASN A 57 2.78 -22.62 -10.57
N PRO A 58 2.64 -23.93 -10.89
CA PRO A 58 1.32 -24.56 -11.02
C PRO A 58 0.49 -24.56 -9.73
N PHE A 59 1.14 -24.80 -8.58
CA PHE A 59 0.49 -24.83 -7.28
C PHE A 59 0.25 -23.41 -6.73
N LEU A 60 1.22 -22.51 -6.91
CA LEU A 60 1.18 -21.16 -6.36
C LEU A 60 0.11 -20.28 -7.00
N ARG A 61 -0.25 -20.48 -8.28
CA ARG A 61 -1.23 -19.62 -8.98
C ARG A 61 -2.55 -19.50 -8.23
N PHE A 62 -3.04 -20.60 -7.67
CA PHE A 62 -4.33 -20.61 -6.99
C PHE A 62 -4.20 -20.11 -5.55
N THR A 63 -3.27 -20.67 -4.78
CA THR A 63 -3.04 -20.32 -3.38
C THR A 63 -2.67 -18.85 -3.20
N TYR A 64 -1.91 -18.28 -4.16
CA TYR A 64 -1.48 -16.89 -4.13
C TYR A 64 -2.65 -15.91 -4.13
N HIS A 65 -3.71 -16.20 -4.90
CA HIS A 65 -4.90 -15.34 -4.92
C HIS A 65 -5.63 -15.34 -3.58
N PHE A 66 -5.73 -16.51 -2.92
CA PHE A 66 -6.33 -16.61 -1.59
C PHE A 66 -5.43 -15.95 -0.52
N GLY A 67 -4.13 -16.24 -0.53
CA GLY A 67 -3.17 -15.62 0.37
C GLY A 67 -3.24 -14.10 0.30
N ARG A 68 -3.26 -13.53 -0.91
CA ARG A 68 -3.43 -12.08 -1.13
C ARG A 68 -4.77 -11.54 -0.65
N LEU A 69 -5.86 -12.26 -0.89
CA LEU A 69 -7.19 -11.83 -0.44
C LEU A 69 -7.25 -11.75 1.09
N PHE A 70 -6.81 -12.79 1.79
CA PHE A 70 -6.82 -12.83 3.25
C PHE A 70 -5.85 -11.81 3.86
N MET A 71 -4.65 -11.65 3.29
CA MET A 71 -3.73 -10.58 3.70
C MET A 71 -4.36 -9.19 3.53
N ALA A 72 -5.02 -8.93 2.40
CA ALA A 72 -5.71 -7.66 2.18
C ALA A 72 -6.82 -7.42 3.21
N LEU A 73 -7.66 -8.43 3.53
CA LEU A 73 -8.67 -8.35 4.58
C LEU A 73 -8.06 -8.12 5.96
N GLY A 74 -6.94 -8.79 6.25
CA GLY A 74 -6.17 -8.63 7.48
C GLY A 74 -5.68 -7.19 7.67
N TYR A 75 -5.01 -6.64 6.65
CA TYR A 75 -4.55 -5.26 6.64
C TYR A 75 -5.70 -4.25 6.70
N LEU A 76 -6.82 -4.54 6.05
CA LEU A 76 -8.00 -3.69 6.08
C LEU A 76 -8.58 -3.60 7.49
N GLY A 77 -8.68 -4.74 8.19
CA GLY A 77 -9.09 -4.78 9.59
C GLY A 77 -8.15 -3.98 10.48
N LEU A 78 -6.83 -4.19 10.31
CA LEU A 78 -5.81 -3.46 11.04
C LEU A 78 -5.91 -1.94 10.82
N ILE A 79 -5.98 -1.49 9.56
CA ILE A 79 -6.04 -0.07 9.22
C ILE A 79 -7.30 0.59 9.80
N ILE A 80 -8.46 -0.06 9.70
CA ILE A 80 -9.70 0.49 10.26
C ILE A 80 -9.65 0.54 11.78
N LEU A 81 -9.06 -0.47 12.45
CA LEU A 81 -8.83 -0.43 13.89
C LEU A 81 -7.93 0.75 14.27
N LEU A 82 -6.83 0.97 13.54
CA LEU A 82 -5.94 2.12 13.75
C LEU A 82 -6.68 3.46 13.57
N ILE A 83 -7.56 3.56 12.58
CA ILE A 83 -8.39 4.76 12.34
C ILE A 83 -9.39 5.00 13.48
N LYS A 84 -9.90 3.94 14.11
CA LYS A 84 -10.82 4.06 15.25
C LYS A 84 -10.15 4.50 16.56
N ILE A 85 -8.82 4.46 16.65
CA ILE A 85 -8.10 4.95 17.84
C ILE A 85 -8.05 6.48 17.82
N GLU A 86 -8.75 7.12 18.76
CA GLU A 86 -8.83 8.58 18.85
C GLU A 86 -7.45 9.24 19.07
N LYS A 87 -6.59 8.61 19.87
CA LYS A 87 -5.24 9.09 20.19
C LYS A 87 -4.31 9.21 18.96
N LEU A 88 -4.68 8.60 17.81
CA LEU A 88 -3.88 8.62 16.59
C LEU A 88 -4.30 9.71 15.60
N GLU A 89 -4.98 10.77 16.05
CA GLU A 89 -5.47 11.85 15.18
C GLU A 89 -4.40 12.43 14.24
N SER A 90 -3.23 12.77 14.76
CA SER A 90 -2.11 13.29 13.95
C SER A 90 -1.68 12.31 12.86
N LEU A 91 -1.59 11.02 13.19
CA LEU A 91 -1.23 9.99 12.22
C LEU A 91 -2.34 9.81 11.16
N ARG A 92 -3.62 9.78 11.58
CA ARG A 92 -4.77 9.70 10.66
C ARG A 92 -4.77 10.88 9.69
N PHE A 93 -4.50 12.09 10.17
CA PHE A 93 -4.41 13.28 9.33
C PHE A 93 -3.26 13.18 8.32
N ARG A 94 -2.08 12.72 8.73
CA ARG A 94 -0.93 12.54 7.83
C ARG A 94 -1.20 11.47 6.78
N LEU A 95 -1.74 10.32 7.18
CA LEU A 95 -2.13 9.25 6.26
C LEU A 95 -3.19 9.71 5.27
N ALA A 96 -4.18 10.49 5.71
CA ALA A 96 -5.17 11.10 4.82
C ALA A 96 -4.52 12.06 3.81
N CYS A 97 -3.54 12.87 4.23
CA CYS A 97 -2.78 13.73 3.33
C CYS A 97 -1.98 12.93 2.29
N VAL A 98 -1.28 11.87 2.72
CA VAL A 98 -0.56 10.96 1.81
C VAL A 98 -1.51 10.31 0.81
N GLY A 99 -2.68 9.85 1.25
CA GLY A 99 -3.71 9.25 0.41
C GLY A 99 -4.30 10.21 -0.63
N ARG A 100 -4.47 11.49 -0.27
CA ARG A 100 -4.89 12.54 -1.23
C ARG A 100 -3.84 12.85 -2.30
N MET A 101 -2.58 12.48 -2.06
CA MET A 101 -1.45 12.63 -2.97
C MET A 101 -0.91 11.27 -3.42
N ALA A 102 -1.76 10.23 -3.50
CA ALA A 102 -1.32 8.87 -3.77
C ALA A 102 -0.53 8.72 -5.08
N LEU A 103 -0.94 9.39 -6.16
CA LEU A 103 -0.28 9.31 -7.45
C LEU A 103 1.04 10.09 -7.46
N THR A 104 1.05 11.29 -6.87
CA THR A 104 2.29 12.06 -6.69
C THR A 104 3.30 11.27 -5.86
N ASN A 105 2.87 10.70 -4.73
CA ASN A 105 3.75 9.95 -3.82
C ASN A 105 4.27 8.65 -4.47
N TYR A 106 3.44 7.99 -5.28
CA TYR A 106 3.85 6.83 -6.06
C TYR A 106 4.96 7.19 -7.07
N LEU A 107 4.77 8.25 -7.85
CA LEU A 107 5.80 8.68 -8.79
C LEU A 107 7.05 9.19 -8.07
N MET A 108 6.91 9.91 -6.97
CA MET A 108 8.03 10.39 -6.16
C MET A 108 8.93 9.24 -5.71
N HIS A 109 8.38 8.19 -5.06
CA HIS A 109 9.22 7.07 -4.64
C HIS A 109 9.77 6.28 -5.83
N SER A 110 9.06 6.25 -6.96
CA SER A 110 9.50 5.52 -8.16
C SER A 110 10.71 6.21 -8.78
N VAL A 111 10.69 7.55 -8.85
CA VAL A 111 11.82 8.36 -9.29
C VAL A 111 13.00 8.24 -8.33
N ILE A 112 12.75 8.26 -7.01
CA ILE A 112 13.81 8.05 -6.01
C ILE A 112 14.44 6.66 -6.18
N ALA A 113 13.63 5.61 -6.31
CA ALA A 113 14.12 4.25 -6.50
C ALA A 113 14.87 4.08 -7.84
N LEU A 114 14.37 4.70 -8.92
CA LEU A 114 15.05 4.75 -10.21
C LEU A 114 16.44 5.38 -10.05
N PHE A 115 16.54 6.54 -9.40
CA PHE A 115 17.83 7.21 -9.20
C PHE A 115 18.79 6.38 -8.32
N ILE A 116 18.30 5.73 -7.26
CA ILE A 116 19.15 4.95 -6.35
C ILE A 116 19.63 3.64 -7.00
N PHE A 117 18.71 2.88 -7.59
CA PHE A 117 19.01 1.50 -7.99
C PHE A 117 19.33 1.35 -9.47
N SER A 118 18.80 2.19 -10.36
CA SER A 118 19.07 2.04 -11.79
C SER A 118 20.42 2.64 -12.21
N GLY A 119 20.88 2.24 -13.40
CA GLY A 119 22.09 2.80 -14.02
C GLY A 119 21.98 4.29 -14.39
N ALA A 120 20.78 4.90 -14.31
CA ALA A 120 20.61 6.34 -14.51
C ALA A 120 21.06 7.19 -13.31
N GLY A 121 21.34 6.58 -12.15
CA GLY A 121 21.85 7.29 -10.97
C GLY A 121 22.98 6.52 -10.27
N LEU A 122 22.75 6.02 -9.05
CA LEU A 122 23.81 5.42 -8.22
C LEU A 122 24.15 3.96 -8.60
N GLY A 123 23.35 3.31 -9.45
CA GLY A 123 23.64 1.96 -9.96
C GLY A 123 23.76 0.90 -8.85
N LEU A 124 22.91 0.97 -7.83
CA LEU A 124 22.97 0.10 -6.65
C LEU A 124 22.15 -1.19 -6.78
N LEU A 125 21.64 -1.51 -7.98
CA LEU A 125 20.87 -2.73 -8.23
C LEU A 125 21.65 -3.98 -7.78
N GLY A 126 20.99 -4.86 -7.02
CA GLY A 126 21.56 -6.14 -6.58
C GLY A 126 22.67 -6.04 -5.53
N LYS A 127 23.01 -4.84 -5.04
CA LYS A 127 24.09 -4.65 -4.04
C LYS A 127 23.64 -4.79 -2.58
N PHE A 128 22.34 -4.86 -2.34
CA PHE A 128 21.74 -4.91 -1.02
C PHE A 128 20.89 -6.17 -0.86
N SER A 129 20.92 -6.77 0.33
CA SER A 129 20.00 -7.84 0.71
C SER A 129 18.57 -7.31 0.85
N TRP A 130 17.58 -8.20 0.85
CA TRP A 130 16.17 -7.81 1.00
C TRP A 130 15.89 -7.08 2.32
N SER A 131 16.60 -7.41 3.40
CA SER A 131 16.46 -6.71 4.68
C SER A 131 17.08 -5.31 4.66
N GLN A 132 18.19 -5.12 3.93
CA GLN A 132 18.85 -3.82 3.81
C GLN A 132 18.03 -2.82 2.99
N LEU A 133 17.17 -3.28 2.08
CA LEU A 133 16.29 -2.40 1.29
C LEU A 133 15.35 -1.56 2.18
N TYR A 134 14.98 -2.05 3.36
CA TYR A 134 14.14 -1.28 4.30
C TYR A 134 14.80 0.00 4.80
N PHE A 135 16.15 0.09 4.80
CA PHE A 135 16.86 1.33 5.12
C PHE A 135 16.61 2.44 4.09
N PHE A 136 16.21 2.10 2.87
CA PHE A 136 15.81 3.09 1.86
C PHE A 136 14.30 3.39 1.91
N VAL A 137 13.48 2.37 2.19
CA VAL A 137 12.02 2.51 2.23
C VAL A 137 11.57 3.41 3.39
N LEU A 138 12.10 3.20 4.60
CA LEU A 138 11.66 3.92 5.79
C LEU A 138 11.87 5.44 5.68
N PRO A 139 13.04 5.96 5.25
CA PRO A 139 13.24 7.39 5.05
C PRO A 139 12.28 7.98 4.01
N ILE A 140 12.03 7.28 2.89
CA ILE A 140 11.11 7.75 1.85
C ILE A 140 9.70 7.89 2.41
N TRP A 141 9.24 6.90 3.17
CA TRP A 141 7.91 6.93 3.80
C TRP A 141 7.79 8.04 4.83
N ILE A 142 8.80 8.20 5.68
CA ILE A 142 8.86 9.30 6.65
C ILE A 142 8.76 10.62 5.90
N LEU A 143 9.60 10.84 4.89
CA LEU A 143 9.57 12.05 4.07
C LEU A 143 8.17 12.34 3.51
N GLN A 144 7.50 11.34 2.94
CA GLN A 144 6.15 11.49 2.39
C GLN A 144 5.10 11.84 3.45
N LEU A 145 5.20 11.26 4.65
CA LEU A 145 4.30 11.56 5.78
C LEU A 145 4.43 13.02 6.27
N TYR A 146 5.57 13.67 6.08
CA TYR A 146 5.79 15.07 6.45
C TYR A 146 5.54 16.03 5.28
N ILE A 147 6.00 15.71 4.07
CA ILE A 147 5.83 16.58 2.89
C ILE A 147 4.36 16.68 2.47
N SER A 148 3.60 15.57 2.47
CA SER A 148 2.22 15.60 1.96
C SER A 148 1.32 16.58 2.73
N PRO A 149 1.32 16.61 4.08
CA PRO A 149 0.60 17.64 4.84
C PRO A 149 1.07 19.07 4.57
N LEU A 150 2.39 19.29 4.47
CA LEU A 150 2.97 20.62 4.21
C LEU A 150 2.56 21.15 2.84
N TRP A 151 2.54 20.28 1.83
CA TRP A 151 2.06 20.59 0.49
C TRP A 151 0.57 20.95 0.52
N LEU A 152 -0.26 20.07 1.11
CA LEU A 152 -1.70 20.27 1.18
C LEU A 152 -2.13 21.39 2.13
N LYS A 153 -1.21 22.01 2.87
CA LYS A 153 -1.48 23.27 3.58
C LYS A 153 -1.72 24.42 2.59
N HIS A 154 -1.01 24.42 1.46
CA HIS A 154 -1.05 25.50 0.46
C HIS A 154 -1.83 25.11 -0.81
N PHE A 155 -1.83 23.83 -1.16
CA PHE A 155 -2.47 23.32 -2.39
C PHE A 155 -3.66 22.40 -2.10
N LEU A 156 -4.60 22.33 -3.04
CA LEU A 156 -5.80 21.47 -2.97
C LEU A 156 -5.53 20.03 -3.41
N LEU A 157 -4.56 19.85 -4.30
CA LEU A 157 -4.23 18.58 -4.96
C LEU A 157 -2.72 18.39 -4.97
N GLY A 158 -2.27 17.14 -5.08
CA GLY A 158 -0.89 16.89 -5.46
C GLY A 158 -0.63 17.31 -6.91
N PRO A 159 0.62 17.64 -7.25
CA PRO A 159 0.99 18.16 -8.57
C PRO A 159 0.61 17.19 -9.70
N VAL A 160 0.82 15.90 -9.50
CA VAL A 160 0.51 14.88 -10.51
C VAL A 160 -1.00 14.62 -10.59
N GLU A 161 -1.71 14.65 -9.46
CA GLU A 161 -3.17 14.55 -9.44
C GLU A 161 -3.81 15.74 -10.17
N TRP A 162 -3.25 16.94 -10.01
CA TRP A 162 -3.68 18.13 -10.74
C TRP A 162 -3.46 17.97 -12.24
N LEU A 163 -2.27 17.52 -12.66
CA LEU A 163 -1.96 17.27 -14.07
C LEU A 163 -2.87 16.20 -14.65
N TRP A 164 -3.10 15.11 -13.91
CA TRP A 164 -3.99 14.03 -14.32
C TRP A 164 -5.42 14.54 -14.55
N ARG A 165 -5.95 15.36 -13.66
CA ARG A 165 -7.29 15.98 -13.81
C ARG A 165 -7.34 16.95 -14.99
N LEU A 166 -6.28 17.75 -15.19
CA LEU A 166 -6.17 18.63 -16.35
C LEU A 166 -6.25 17.85 -17.66
N LEU A 167 -5.50 16.75 -17.78
CA LEU A 167 -5.47 15.91 -18.98
C LEU A 167 -6.76 15.12 -19.18
N THR A 168 -7.41 14.69 -18.10
CA THR A 168 -8.66 13.90 -18.18
C THR A 168 -9.86 14.75 -18.59
N TYR A 169 -9.98 15.95 -18.01
CA TYR A 169 -11.16 16.80 -18.18
C TYR A 169 -10.94 17.97 -19.12
N PHE A 170 -9.71 18.19 -19.59
CA PHE A 170 -9.30 19.33 -20.42
C PHE A 170 -9.71 20.69 -19.83
N LYS A 171 -9.78 20.76 -18.49
CA LYS A 171 -10.12 21.97 -17.73
C LYS A 171 -9.11 22.16 -16.63
N ILE A 172 -8.62 23.39 -16.46
CA ILE A 172 -7.62 23.76 -15.45
C ILE A 172 -8.25 23.63 -14.06
N PRO A 173 -7.86 22.63 -13.24
CA PRO A 173 -8.37 22.51 -11.88
C PRO A 173 -7.79 23.62 -10.99
N LYS A 174 -8.53 24.06 -9.97
CA LYS A 174 -7.99 24.98 -8.95
C LYS A 174 -6.87 24.28 -8.17
N MET A 175 -5.67 24.88 -8.15
CA MET A 175 -4.49 24.30 -7.50
C MET A 175 -4.23 24.87 -6.11
N LEU A 176 -4.34 26.19 -5.96
CA LEU A 176 -4.13 26.91 -4.70
C LEU A 176 -5.42 26.93 -3.86
N LYS A 177 -5.28 26.94 -2.53
CA LYS A 177 -6.41 27.13 -1.61
C LYS A 177 -6.95 28.55 -1.69
#